data_AF-A0A952TGK5-F1
#
_entry.id   AF-A0A952TGK5-F1
#
_cell.length_a   1.000
_cell.length_b   1.000
_cell.length_c   1.000
_cell.angle_alpha   90.00
_cell.angle_beta   90.00
_cell.angle_gamma   90.00
#
_symmetry.space_group_name_H-M   'P 1'
#
loop_
_entity.id
_entity.type
_entity.pdbx_description
1 polymer ?
#
loop_
_entity_poly.entity_id
_entity_poly.type
_entity_poly.pdbx_seq_one_letter_code
_entity_poly.pdbx_strand_id
1 'polypeptide(L)'
;MALKPLIFLLSLFLVLGGCSPKPETPVDKDPVENAYRRLDRGDTSGAIAQLETLMREDPRPEVRDALASAYAARAGVFIDSYWGLISSFRAPVISNDQIRGTGVVARLARILTQLESRPELAGSQGLAQLVKVMASLELWQRRIDTLPVVEGPARQDLFRAMQVLEPTRKQGSRLYRALLGLVWFRSELQDGYHGWGRIEATLQKQDWRKTDPAQGRRILCDINFQQFTEWSARLVSVLGATIEDVTVAYPSKRDELRQAVRESERISRQFENAGRTTCR
;
A
#
# COMPACT_ATOMS: atom_id res chain seq x y z
N MET A 1 62.07 15.68 -66.45
CA MET A 1 62.69 15.24 -65.19
C MET A 1 61.90 15.85 -64.04
N ALA A 2 60.92 15.11 -63.55
CA ALA A 2 60.00 15.54 -62.50
C ALA A 2 60.27 14.67 -61.27
N LEU A 3 60.69 15.30 -60.18
CA LEU A 3 60.92 14.66 -58.89
C LEU A 3 60.26 15.55 -57.82
N LYS A 4 59.49 14.91 -56.92
CA LYS A 4 58.71 15.45 -55.78
C LYS A 4 57.25 15.76 -56.16
N PRO A 5 56.28 15.03 -55.57
CA PRO A 5 56.00 15.13 -54.15
C PRO A 5 55.73 13.76 -53.48
N LEU A 6 56.66 13.27 -52.67
CA LEU A 6 56.46 12.06 -51.86
C LEU A 6 56.97 12.22 -50.42
N ILE A 7 56.97 13.45 -49.90
CA ILE A 7 57.42 13.76 -48.53
C ILE A 7 56.43 14.76 -47.89
N PHE A 8 55.14 14.41 -47.90
CA PHE A 8 54.14 15.10 -47.07
C PHE A 8 53.07 14.15 -46.51
N LEU A 9 53.16 12.85 -46.79
CA LEU A 9 52.20 11.82 -46.36
C LEU A 9 52.78 10.87 -45.29
N LEU A 10 53.93 11.21 -44.70
CA LEU A 10 54.61 10.38 -43.69
C LEU A 10 54.82 11.09 -42.34
N SER A 11 54.11 12.19 -42.09
CA SER A 11 54.15 12.95 -40.82
C SER A 11 52.82 12.94 -40.05
N LEU A 12 51.80 12.22 -40.53
CA LEU A 12 50.49 12.10 -39.87
C LEU A 12 50.22 10.72 -39.22
N PHE A 13 51.24 9.89 -39.05
CA PHE A 13 51.11 8.56 -38.42
C PHE A 13 51.85 8.39 -37.08
N LEU A 14 52.41 9.48 -36.52
CA LEU A 14 53.23 9.45 -35.30
C LEU A 14 52.56 10.09 -34.06
N VAL A 15 51.22 10.16 -34.02
CA VAL A 15 50.45 10.60 -32.82
C VAL A 15 49.58 9.46 -32.24
N LEU A 16 49.73 8.21 -32.71
CA LEU A 16 48.96 7.05 -32.23
C LEU A 16 49.77 6.12 -31.30
N GLY A 17 50.77 6.65 -30.60
CA GLY A 17 51.55 5.88 -29.62
C GLY A 17 51.48 6.51 -28.23
N GLY A 18 50.69 5.92 -27.32
CA GLY A 18 50.93 6.11 -25.89
C GLY A 18 49.76 6.48 -24.98
N CYS A 19 48.54 5.99 -25.22
CA CYS A 19 47.63 5.75 -24.10
C CYS A 19 47.67 4.26 -23.76
N SER A 20 48.66 3.85 -22.96
CA SER A 20 48.53 2.61 -22.20
C SER A 20 47.25 2.77 -21.36
N PRO A 21 46.23 1.89 -21.48
CA PRO A 21 45.18 1.87 -20.49
C PRO A 21 45.88 1.64 -19.16
N LYS A 22 45.82 2.65 -18.29
CA LYS A 22 46.15 2.50 -16.87
C LYS A 22 45.43 1.22 -16.45
N PRO A 23 46.12 0.21 -15.88
CA PRO A 23 45.42 -0.96 -15.38
C PRO A 23 44.36 -0.42 -14.42
N GLU A 24 43.10 -0.54 -14.80
CA GLU A 24 42.00 -0.33 -13.88
C GLU A 24 42.26 -1.35 -12.79
N THR A 25 42.77 -0.87 -11.66
CA THR A 25 42.61 -1.56 -10.39
C THR A 25 41.16 -2.03 -10.37
N PRO A 26 40.88 -3.33 -10.18
CA PRO A 26 39.51 -3.83 -10.17
C PRO A 26 38.77 -2.93 -9.19
N VAL A 27 37.90 -2.07 -9.73
CA VAL A 27 37.10 -1.16 -8.93
C VAL A 27 36.37 -2.09 -7.99
N ASP A 28 36.62 -1.94 -6.70
CA ASP A 28 35.88 -2.62 -5.66
C ASP A 28 34.45 -2.13 -5.80
N LYS A 29 33.70 -2.79 -6.69
CA LYS A 29 32.39 -2.35 -7.16
C LYS A 29 31.50 -2.45 -5.95
N ASP A 30 31.03 -1.30 -5.45
CA ASP A 30 30.14 -1.21 -4.30
C ASP A 30 29.10 -2.36 -4.39
N PRO A 31 29.10 -3.29 -3.41
CA PRO A 31 28.19 -4.43 -3.42
C PRO A 31 26.73 -4.03 -3.59
N VAL A 32 26.33 -2.83 -3.14
CA VAL A 32 24.99 -2.27 -3.34
C VAL A 32 24.74 -1.93 -4.80
N GLU A 33 25.68 -1.25 -5.46
CA GLU A 33 25.58 -0.89 -6.88
C GLU A 33 25.51 -2.14 -7.78
N ASN A 34 26.29 -3.17 -7.45
CA ASN A 34 26.22 -4.45 -8.15
C ASN A 34 24.84 -5.12 -7.99
N ALA A 35 24.22 -5.01 -6.81
CA ALA A 35 22.88 -5.53 -6.60
C ALA A 35 21.82 -4.74 -7.41
N TYR A 36 21.91 -3.41 -7.50
CA TYR A 36 21.04 -2.62 -8.39
C TYR A 36 21.20 -3.03 -9.86
N ARG A 37 22.45 -3.24 -10.32
CA ARG A 37 22.68 -3.75 -11.69
C ARG A 37 22.05 -5.13 -11.94
N ARG A 38 21.92 -5.98 -10.92
CA ARG A 38 21.17 -7.25 -11.03
C ARG A 38 19.66 -6.99 -11.13
N LEU A 39 19.12 -6.08 -10.33
CA LEU A 39 17.71 -5.68 -10.41
C LEU A 39 17.34 -5.14 -11.79
N ASP A 40 18.17 -4.28 -12.36
CA ASP A 40 17.95 -3.70 -13.70
C ASP A 40 17.93 -4.77 -14.81
N ARG A 41 18.62 -5.89 -14.60
CA ARG A 41 18.65 -7.05 -15.52
C ARG A 41 17.53 -8.07 -15.25
N GLY A 42 16.69 -7.83 -14.24
CA GLY A 42 15.64 -8.76 -13.81
C GLY A 42 16.12 -9.93 -12.93
N ASP A 43 17.40 -9.97 -12.52
CA ASP A 43 17.92 -10.95 -11.57
C ASP A 43 17.60 -10.55 -10.12
N THR A 44 16.31 -10.51 -9.80
CA THR A 44 15.82 -10.07 -8.49
C THR A 44 16.23 -11.02 -7.38
N SER A 45 16.21 -12.34 -7.63
CA SER A 45 16.59 -13.34 -6.63
C SER A 45 18.08 -13.30 -6.29
N GLY A 46 18.95 -13.12 -7.29
CA GLY A 46 20.39 -12.95 -7.06
C GLY A 46 20.71 -11.65 -6.31
N ALA A 47 19.99 -10.56 -6.64
CA ALA A 47 20.12 -9.30 -5.90
C ALA A 47 19.73 -9.45 -4.41
N ILE A 48 18.61 -10.10 -4.12
CA ILE A 48 18.15 -10.35 -2.73
C ILE A 48 19.19 -11.18 -1.97
N ALA A 49 19.67 -12.31 -2.53
CA ALA A 49 20.63 -13.17 -1.85
C ALA A 49 21.95 -12.44 -1.53
N GLN A 50 22.43 -11.62 -2.45
CA GLN A 50 23.61 -10.78 -2.25
C GLN A 50 23.38 -9.74 -1.14
N LEU A 51 22.25 -9.02 -1.18
CA LEU A 51 21.92 -7.97 -0.22
C LEU A 51 21.58 -8.51 1.17
N GLU A 52 21.01 -9.72 1.29
CA GLU A 52 20.81 -10.40 2.58
C GLU A 52 22.13 -10.81 3.23
N THR A 53 23.12 -11.20 2.44
CA THR A 53 24.48 -11.47 2.92
C THR A 53 25.13 -10.17 3.39
N LEU A 54 25.07 -9.12 2.55
CA LEU A 54 25.60 -7.81 2.90
C LEU A 54 24.93 -7.21 4.13
N MET A 55 23.60 -7.38 4.30
CA MET A 55 22.87 -6.90 5.47
C MET A 55 23.37 -7.51 6.78
N ARG A 56 23.85 -8.77 6.75
CA ARG A 56 24.40 -9.44 7.93
C ARG A 56 25.78 -8.93 8.31
N GLU A 57 26.55 -8.50 7.32
CA GLU A 57 27.92 -8.02 7.48
C GLU A 57 27.97 -6.51 7.77
N ASP A 58 27.11 -5.74 7.09
CA ASP A 58 27.12 -4.27 7.06
C ASP A 58 25.69 -3.71 6.92
N PRO A 59 24.92 -3.58 8.02
CA PRO A 59 23.49 -3.20 8.00
C PRO A 59 23.25 -1.69 7.84
N ARG A 60 24.06 -1.01 7.01
CA ARG A 60 23.92 0.43 6.72
C ARG A 60 22.59 0.75 6.02
N PRO A 61 22.08 1.99 6.17
CA PRO A 61 20.81 2.40 5.56
C PRO A 61 20.69 2.11 4.06
N GLU A 62 21.77 2.28 3.31
CA GLU A 62 21.83 2.06 1.86
C GLU A 62 21.57 0.59 1.49
N VAL A 63 22.10 -0.34 2.29
CA VAL A 63 21.87 -1.78 2.13
C VAL A 63 20.41 -2.13 2.44
N ARG A 64 19.81 -1.47 3.44
CA ARG A 64 18.38 -1.62 3.77
C ARG A 64 17.49 -1.14 2.64
N ASP A 65 17.76 0.05 2.13
CA ASP A 65 17.01 0.65 1.03
C ASP A 65 17.09 -0.25 -0.24
N ALA A 66 18.28 -0.75 -0.56
CA ALA A 66 18.49 -1.65 -1.69
C ALA A 66 17.79 -3.01 -1.50
N LEU A 67 17.90 -3.62 -0.31
CA LEU A 67 17.25 -4.90 -0.04
C LEU A 67 15.72 -4.78 -0.06
N ALA A 68 15.19 -3.69 0.49
CA ALA A 68 13.76 -3.41 0.40
C ALA A 68 13.31 -3.20 -1.05
N SER A 69 14.12 -2.51 -1.87
CA SER A 69 13.87 -2.33 -3.31
C SER A 69 13.85 -3.67 -4.05
N ALA A 70 14.77 -4.57 -3.73
CA ALA A 70 14.82 -5.90 -4.32
C ALA A 70 13.58 -6.74 -3.97
N TYR A 71 13.16 -6.73 -2.70
CA TYR A 71 11.91 -7.38 -2.28
C TYR A 71 10.67 -6.76 -2.93
N ALA A 72 10.57 -5.43 -2.97
CA ALA A 72 9.47 -4.74 -3.63
C ALA A 72 9.40 -5.06 -5.13
N ALA A 73 10.54 -5.09 -5.82
CA ALA A 73 10.62 -5.49 -7.23
C ALA A 73 10.15 -6.94 -7.45
N ARG A 74 10.50 -7.87 -6.54
CA ARG A 74 10.00 -9.26 -6.61
C ARG A 74 8.49 -9.33 -6.41
N ALA A 75 7.94 -8.42 -5.60
CA ALA A 75 6.50 -8.24 -5.42
C ALA A 75 5.81 -7.50 -6.59
N GLY A 76 6.54 -7.08 -7.63
CA GLY A 76 6.01 -6.32 -8.76
C GLY A 76 5.78 -4.82 -8.48
N VAL A 77 6.40 -4.28 -7.44
CA VAL A 77 6.24 -2.89 -7.00
C VAL A 77 7.48 -2.07 -7.37
N PHE A 78 7.32 -1.10 -8.26
CA PHE A 78 8.38 -0.19 -8.71
C PHE A 78 8.08 1.25 -8.26
N ILE A 79 8.88 1.78 -7.32
CA ILE A 79 8.58 3.02 -6.56
C ILE A 79 8.62 4.29 -7.39
N ASP A 80 9.50 4.35 -8.38
CA ASP A 80 9.72 5.56 -9.17
C ASP A 80 8.43 6.05 -9.84
N SER A 81 7.51 5.12 -10.12
CA SER A 81 6.18 5.39 -10.68
C SER A 81 5.21 6.11 -9.72
N TYR A 82 5.50 6.19 -8.42
CA TYR A 82 4.53 6.61 -7.39
C TYR A 82 5.02 7.72 -6.44
N TRP A 83 6.23 8.25 -6.66
CA TRP A 83 6.79 9.33 -5.83
C TRP A 83 5.92 10.59 -5.77
N GLY A 84 5.27 10.94 -6.88
CA GLY A 84 4.34 12.08 -6.95
C GLY A 84 3.11 11.90 -6.05
N LEU A 85 2.66 10.66 -5.85
CA LEU A 85 1.49 10.37 -5.02
C LEU A 85 1.78 10.67 -3.54
N ILE A 86 2.92 10.22 -3.03
CA ILE A 86 3.18 10.32 -1.58
C ILE A 86 3.51 11.75 -1.13
N SER A 87 4.20 12.51 -1.99
CA SER A 87 4.50 13.92 -1.74
C SER A 87 3.22 14.78 -1.72
N SER A 88 2.28 14.50 -2.63
CA SER A 88 0.98 15.17 -2.70
C SER A 88 -0.11 14.57 -1.81
N PHE A 89 0.20 13.47 -1.09
CA PHE A 89 -0.78 12.74 -0.31
C PHE A 89 -1.44 13.64 0.75
N ARG A 90 -2.77 13.57 0.80
CA ARG A 90 -3.65 14.19 1.80
C ARG A 90 -4.65 13.14 2.26
N ALA A 91 -4.87 13.06 3.56
CA ALA A 91 -5.88 12.14 4.07
C ALA A 91 -7.28 12.62 3.62
N PRO A 92 -8.18 11.71 3.21
CA PRO A 92 -9.55 12.09 2.92
C PRO A 92 -10.22 12.64 4.19
N VAL A 93 -10.83 13.81 4.07
CA VAL A 93 -11.70 14.39 5.10
C VAL A 93 -13.08 13.78 4.94
N ILE A 94 -13.58 13.09 5.96
CA ILE A 94 -14.90 12.47 5.92
C ILE A 94 -15.90 13.50 6.43
N SER A 95 -16.72 14.05 5.54
CA SER A 95 -17.89 14.86 5.91
C SER A 95 -19.17 14.07 5.70
N ASN A 96 -20.20 14.32 6.51
CA ASN A 96 -21.51 13.66 6.37
C ASN A 96 -22.14 13.92 5.00
N ASP A 97 -21.81 15.06 4.36
CA ASP A 97 -22.37 15.47 3.07
C ASP A 97 -21.73 14.74 1.87
N GLN A 98 -20.57 14.12 2.07
CA GLN A 98 -19.81 13.40 1.04
C GLN A 98 -20.15 11.91 0.96
N ILE A 99 -21.15 11.44 1.73
CA ILE A 99 -21.71 10.08 1.64
C ILE A 99 -22.63 9.97 0.41
N ARG A 100 -22.13 10.38 -0.76
CA ARG A 100 -22.71 10.08 -2.07
C ARG A 100 -21.70 9.20 -2.80
N GLY A 101 -21.57 7.96 -2.32
CA GLY A 101 -20.65 6.97 -2.88
C GLY A 101 -21.19 6.36 -4.19
N THR A 102 -20.35 5.57 -4.84
CA THR A 102 -20.69 4.81 -6.05
C THR A 102 -20.46 3.33 -5.79
N GLY A 103 -21.31 2.45 -6.32
CA GLY A 103 -21.12 1.01 -6.10
C GLY A 103 -21.63 0.57 -4.72
N VAL A 104 -20.74 0.12 -3.83
CA VAL A 104 -21.08 -0.53 -2.56
C VAL A 104 -21.80 0.43 -1.61
N VAL A 105 -21.28 1.65 -1.43
CA VAL A 105 -21.87 2.63 -0.52
C VAL A 105 -23.26 3.06 -0.98
N ALA A 106 -23.46 3.27 -2.29
CA ALA A 106 -24.77 3.60 -2.85
C ALA A 106 -25.79 2.47 -2.64
N ARG A 107 -25.35 1.21 -2.68
CA ARG A 107 -26.22 0.04 -2.43
C ARG A 107 -26.56 -0.09 -0.95
N LEU A 108 -25.58 0.08 -0.05
CA LEU A 108 -25.84 0.08 1.39
C LEU A 108 -26.72 1.24 1.84
N ALA A 109 -26.51 2.45 1.29
CA ALA A 109 -27.35 3.60 1.58
C ALA A 109 -28.82 3.33 1.19
N ARG A 110 -29.06 2.67 0.05
CA ARG A 110 -30.41 2.24 -0.34
C ARG A 110 -31.02 1.23 0.63
N ILE A 111 -30.24 0.23 1.07
CA ILE A 111 -30.68 -0.74 2.09
C ILE A 111 -31.02 -0.01 3.40
N LEU A 112 -30.19 0.94 3.81
CA LEU A 112 -30.43 1.75 5.01
C LEU A 112 -31.74 2.52 4.93
N THR A 113 -31.99 3.26 3.85
CA THR A 113 -33.23 4.02 3.68
C THR A 113 -34.47 3.11 3.71
N GLN A 114 -34.36 1.90 3.14
CA GLN A 114 -35.44 0.90 3.22
C GLN A 114 -35.69 0.42 4.66
N LEU A 115 -34.63 0.22 5.44
CA LEU A 115 -34.77 -0.21 6.84
C LEU A 115 -35.25 0.90 7.77
N GLU A 116 -34.82 2.15 7.56
CA GLU A 116 -35.27 3.31 8.36
C GLU A 116 -36.78 3.56 8.21
N SER A 117 -37.38 3.15 7.09
CA SER A 117 -38.83 3.20 6.90
C SER A 117 -39.61 2.16 7.73
N ARG A 118 -38.92 1.28 8.48
CA ARG A 118 -39.53 0.20 9.28
C ARG A 118 -39.22 0.34 10.77
N PRO A 119 -40.17 0.86 11.58
CA PRO A 119 -39.96 1.09 13.00
C PRO A 119 -39.75 -0.19 13.83
N GLU A 120 -40.20 -1.36 13.35
CA GLU A 120 -39.95 -2.66 14.02
C GLU A 120 -38.49 -3.13 13.99
N LEU A 121 -37.65 -2.59 13.09
CA LEU A 121 -36.25 -2.96 12.93
C LEU A 121 -35.35 -1.98 13.71
N ALA A 122 -35.44 -2.03 15.03
CA ALA A 122 -34.59 -1.25 15.95
C ALA A 122 -33.11 -1.72 15.91
N GLY A 123 -32.41 -1.41 14.81
CA GLY A 123 -30.99 -1.72 14.57
C GLY A 123 -30.36 -0.89 13.43
N SER A 124 -31.10 0.06 12.85
CA SER A 124 -30.67 0.89 11.71
C SER A 124 -29.45 1.77 12.02
N GLN A 125 -29.22 2.14 13.28
CA GLN A 125 -28.04 2.92 13.68
C GLN A 125 -26.71 2.20 13.37
N GLY A 126 -26.66 0.87 13.56
CA GLY A 126 -25.48 0.08 13.24
C GLY A 126 -25.19 0.04 11.74
N LEU A 127 -26.23 -0.08 10.92
CA LEU A 127 -26.12 -0.05 9.47
C LEU A 127 -25.76 1.35 8.95
N ALA A 128 -26.33 2.42 9.52
CA ALA A 128 -26.00 3.80 9.16
C ALA A 128 -24.52 4.09 9.42
N GLN A 129 -24.01 3.60 10.53
CA GLN A 129 -22.61 3.73 10.89
C GLN A 129 -21.71 2.96 9.92
N LEU A 130 -22.09 1.75 9.53
CA LEU A 130 -21.39 0.96 8.52
C LEU A 130 -21.37 1.66 7.14
N VAL A 131 -22.46 2.29 6.70
CA VAL A 131 -22.47 3.10 5.46
C VAL A 131 -21.41 4.19 5.50
N LYS A 132 -21.26 4.87 6.64
CA LYS A 132 -20.21 5.89 6.84
C LYS A 132 -18.80 5.31 6.75
N VAL A 133 -18.58 4.13 7.34
CA VAL A 133 -17.30 3.40 7.24
C VAL A 133 -16.96 3.12 5.78
N MET A 134 -17.89 2.51 5.04
CA MET A 134 -17.66 2.14 3.65
C MET A 134 -17.44 3.37 2.76
N ALA A 135 -18.11 4.49 3.03
CA ALA A 135 -17.90 5.75 2.32
C ALA A 135 -16.48 6.30 2.54
N SER A 136 -15.97 6.21 3.76
CA SER A 136 -14.58 6.53 4.07
C SER A 136 -13.61 5.65 3.28
N LEU A 137 -13.83 4.33 3.30
CA LEU A 137 -12.97 3.38 2.58
C LEU A 137 -13.00 3.60 1.06
N GLU A 138 -14.14 3.97 0.47
CA GLU A 138 -14.23 4.33 -0.96
C GLU A 138 -13.47 5.63 -1.29
N LEU A 139 -13.41 6.60 -0.36
CA LEU A 139 -12.58 7.79 -0.52
C LEU A 139 -11.09 7.44 -0.48
N TRP A 140 -10.70 6.58 0.47
CA TRP A 140 -9.35 6.05 0.56
C TRP A 140 -8.94 5.28 -0.70
N GLN A 141 -9.80 4.37 -1.17
CA GLN A 141 -9.57 3.58 -2.38
C GLN A 141 -9.32 4.47 -3.59
N ARG A 142 -10.15 5.50 -3.82
CA ARG A 142 -9.98 6.45 -4.93
C ARG A 142 -8.65 7.22 -4.87
N ARG A 143 -8.11 7.47 -3.66
CA ARG A 143 -6.83 8.17 -3.51
C ARG A 143 -5.63 7.31 -3.87
N ILE A 144 -5.77 6.00 -3.74
CA ILE A 144 -4.67 5.06 -3.94
C ILE A 144 -4.90 4.16 -5.17
N ASP A 145 -5.88 4.48 -6.03
CA ASP A 145 -6.33 3.69 -7.18
C ASP A 145 -5.31 3.58 -8.33
N THR A 146 -4.23 4.34 -8.25
CA THR A 146 -3.06 4.25 -9.14
C THR A 146 -1.97 3.30 -8.65
N LEU A 147 -1.94 2.94 -7.36
CA LEU A 147 -0.95 2.01 -6.81
C LEU A 147 -1.12 0.56 -7.35
N PRO A 148 -0.10 -0.29 -7.32
CA PRO A 148 -0.29 -1.70 -7.67
C PRO A 148 -1.05 -2.42 -6.56
N VAL A 149 -1.71 -3.52 -6.94
CA VAL A 149 -2.31 -4.48 -6.01
C VAL A 149 -1.37 -5.68 -5.95
N VAL A 150 -1.02 -6.11 -4.74
CA VAL A 150 -0.13 -7.25 -4.53
C VAL A 150 -0.95 -8.41 -3.98
N GLU A 151 -0.92 -9.54 -4.69
CA GLU A 151 -1.73 -10.73 -4.38
C GLU A 151 -0.84 -11.94 -4.07
N GLY A 152 -1.40 -12.89 -3.32
CA GLY A 152 -0.79 -14.20 -3.10
C GLY A 152 0.63 -14.13 -2.49
N PRO A 153 1.58 -14.96 -2.96
CA PRO A 153 2.92 -15.05 -2.39
C PRO A 153 3.72 -13.74 -2.41
N ALA A 154 3.46 -12.86 -3.38
CA ALA A 154 4.15 -11.58 -3.52
C ALA A 154 3.94 -10.65 -2.30
N ARG A 155 2.88 -10.89 -1.50
CA ARG A 155 2.69 -10.17 -0.24
C ARG A 155 3.80 -10.42 0.75
N GLN A 156 4.35 -11.64 0.82
CA GLN A 156 5.46 -11.89 1.75
C GLN A 156 6.67 -11.03 1.41
N ASP A 157 6.94 -10.81 0.13
CA ASP A 157 8.02 -9.94 -0.31
C ASP A 157 7.75 -8.46 0.02
N LEU A 158 6.53 -7.97 -0.24
CA LEU A 158 6.15 -6.62 0.16
C LEU A 158 6.28 -6.41 1.69
N PHE A 159 5.87 -7.40 2.48
CA PHE A 159 6.00 -7.36 3.93
C PHE A 159 7.47 -7.32 4.36
N ARG A 160 8.32 -8.19 3.79
CA ARG A 160 9.76 -8.20 4.06
C ARG A 160 10.42 -6.87 3.70
N ALA A 161 10.03 -6.26 2.57
CA ALA A 161 10.52 -4.94 2.18
C ALA A 161 10.23 -3.90 3.28
N MET A 162 9.01 -3.87 3.81
CA MET A 162 8.64 -2.98 4.91
C MET A 162 9.42 -3.28 6.21
N GLN A 163 9.60 -4.56 6.56
CA GLN A 163 10.34 -4.99 7.76
C GLN A 163 11.82 -4.57 7.70
N VAL A 164 12.46 -4.68 6.54
CA VAL A 164 13.86 -4.29 6.36
C VAL A 164 14.08 -2.80 6.64
N LEU A 165 13.09 -1.98 6.25
CA LEU A 165 13.10 -0.54 6.45
C LEU A 165 12.68 -0.12 7.86
N GLU A 166 11.99 -0.96 8.63
CA GLU A 166 11.45 -0.59 9.94
C GLU A 166 12.45 0.06 10.91
N PRO A 167 13.70 -0.43 11.06
CA PRO A 167 14.68 0.15 11.97
C PRO A 167 15.27 1.48 11.51
N THR A 168 15.02 1.89 10.27
CA THR A 168 15.60 3.12 9.72
C THR A 168 15.03 4.36 10.41
N ARG A 169 15.86 5.41 10.49
CA ARG A 169 15.42 6.76 10.91
C ARG A 169 15.55 7.79 9.78
N LYS A 170 16.13 7.40 8.65
CA LYS A 170 16.33 8.28 7.50
C LYS A 170 14.98 8.63 6.88
N GLN A 171 14.71 9.90 6.68
CA GLN A 171 13.42 10.38 6.16
C GLN A 171 13.06 9.72 4.82
N GLY A 172 14.02 9.59 3.90
CA GLY A 172 13.81 8.93 2.61
C GLY A 172 13.37 7.47 2.76
N SER A 173 14.06 6.69 3.61
CA SER A 173 13.71 5.29 3.88
C SER A 173 12.35 5.13 4.56
N ARG A 174 11.98 6.05 5.47
CA ARG A 174 10.63 6.07 6.08
C ARG A 174 9.58 6.38 5.05
N LEU A 175 9.82 7.36 4.20
CA LEU A 175 8.89 7.72 3.14
C LEU A 175 8.72 6.58 2.13
N TYR A 176 9.80 5.85 1.85
CA TYR A 176 9.75 4.64 1.06
C TYR A 176 8.91 3.54 1.76
N ARG A 177 9.12 3.27 3.05
CA ARG A 177 8.29 2.34 3.82
C ARG A 177 6.81 2.73 3.82
N ALA A 178 6.51 4.02 3.94
CA ALA A 178 5.15 4.53 3.85
C ALA A 178 4.49 4.22 2.50
N LEU A 179 5.22 4.39 1.40
CA LEU A 179 4.69 4.06 0.07
C LEU A 179 4.35 2.58 -0.04
N LEU A 180 5.25 1.70 0.42
CA LEU A 180 4.97 0.26 0.48
C LEU A 180 3.76 -0.05 1.37
N GLY A 181 3.62 0.67 2.48
CA GLY A 181 2.45 0.61 3.36
C GLY A 181 1.15 0.99 2.67
N LEU A 182 1.15 2.01 1.79
CA LEU A 182 -0.03 2.36 0.97
C LEU A 182 -0.35 1.28 -0.07
N VAL A 183 0.66 0.65 -0.68
CA VAL A 183 0.47 -0.49 -1.59
C VAL A 183 -0.13 -1.69 -0.84
N TRP A 184 0.37 -1.97 0.37
CA TRP A 184 -0.20 -3.00 1.23
C TRP A 184 -1.65 -2.67 1.59
N PHE A 185 -1.92 -1.44 2.03
CA PHE A 185 -3.24 -0.98 2.40
C PHE A 185 -4.24 -1.10 1.24
N ARG A 186 -3.83 -0.76 0.01
CA ARG A 186 -4.65 -0.99 -1.18
C ARG A 186 -4.98 -2.46 -1.38
N SER A 187 -3.99 -3.33 -1.24
CA SER A 187 -4.16 -4.77 -1.42
C SER A 187 -5.16 -5.34 -0.40
N GLU A 188 -5.06 -4.92 0.86
CA GLU A 188 -6.02 -5.26 1.91
C GLU A 188 -7.42 -4.70 1.65
N LEU A 189 -7.53 -3.49 1.09
CA LEU A 189 -8.83 -2.91 0.71
C LEU A 189 -9.52 -3.76 -0.36
N GLN A 190 -8.79 -4.17 -1.40
CA GLN A 190 -9.35 -5.00 -2.47
C GLN A 190 -9.90 -6.33 -1.95
N ASP A 191 -9.15 -7.04 -1.11
CA ASP A 191 -9.61 -8.28 -0.47
C ASP A 191 -10.88 -8.05 0.36
N GLY A 192 -10.89 -6.95 1.09
CA GLY A 192 -12.00 -6.51 1.91
C GLY A 192 -13.28 -6.28 1.15
N TYR A 193 -13.20 -5.63 -0.01
CA TYR A 193 -14.36 -5.43 -0.89
C TYR A 193 -14.92 -6.75 -1.42
N HIS A 194 -14.09 -7.76 -1.67
CA HIS A 194 -14.58 -9.11 -1.98
C HIS A 194 -15.32 -9.74 -0.80
N GLY A 195 -14.77 -9.60 0.42
CA GLY A 195 -15.46 -10.01 1.64
C GLY A 195 -16.81 -9.30 1.83
N TRP A 196 -16.86 -8.02 1.45
CA TRP A 196 -18.06 -7.19 1.52
C TRP A 196 -19.16 -7.62 0.54
N GLY A 197 -18.79 -8.03 -0.67
CA GLY A 197 -19.73 -8.58 -1.63
C GLY A 197 -20.53 -9.77 -1.08
N ARG A 198 -19.96 -10.54 -0.14
CA ARG A 198 -20.67 -11.63 0.54
C ARG A 198 -21.70 -11.11 1.54
N ILE A 199 -21.33 -10.13 2.37
CA ILE A 199 -22.26 -9.50 3.33
C ILE A 199 -23.40 -8.82 2.57
N GLU A 200 -23.08 -8.10 1.50
CA GLU A 200 -24.07 -7.50 0.60
C GLU A 200 -25.03 -8.55 0.02
N ALA A 201 -24.49 -9.66 -0.50
CA ALA A 201 -25.33 -10.72 -1.06
C ALA A 201 -26.25 -11.36 0.00
N THR A 202 -25.80 -11.52 1.25
CA THR A 202 -26.63 -12.00 2.36
C THR A 202 -27.77 -11.03 2.65
N LEU A 203 -27.46 -9.73 2.78
CA LEU A 203 -28.46 -8.67 2.98
C LEU A 203 -29.49 -8.65 1.84
N GLN A 204 -29.06 -8.81 0.58
CA GLN A 204 -29.98 -8.80 -0.56
C GLN A 204 -30.85 -10.06 -0.68
N LYS A 205 -30.34 -11.23 -0.28
CA LYS A 205 -31.05 -12.51 -0.39
C LYS A 205 -32.10 -12.73 0.69
N GLN A 206 -31.99 -12.08 1.84
CA GLN A 206 -32.94 -12.26 2.92
C GLN A 206 -34.23 -11.49 2.62
N ASP A 207 -35.34 -12.22 2.58
CA ASP A 207 -36.67 -11.62 2.61
C ASP A 207 -36.84 -11.00 4.00
N TRP A 208 -36.62 -9.69 4.10
CA TRP A 208 -36.67 -8.90 5.34
C TRP A 208 -38.00 -8.98 6.11
N ARG A 209 -38.96 -9.74 5.57
CA ARG A 209 -40.27 -10.03 6.12
C ARG A 209 -40.29 -11.23 7.06
N LYS A 210 -39.26 -12.09 7.03
CA LYS A 210 -39.22 -13.29 7.89
C LYS A 210 -38.32 -13.05 9.09
N THR A 211 -38.92 -12.64 10.20
CA THR A 211 -38.45 -13.08 11.52
C THR A 211 -38.43 -14.60 11.47
N ASP A 212 -37.30 -15.24 11.76
CA ASP A 212 -37.30 -16.70 11.93
C ASP A 212 -38.31 -17.04 13.05
N PRO A 213 -39.43 -17.73 12.74
CA PRO A 213 -40.44 -18.05 13.74
C PRO A 213 -39.90 -18.98 14.85
N ALA A 214 -38.80 -19.69 14.58
CA ALA A 214 -38.20 -20.64 15.52
C ALA A 214 -37.19 -19.99 16.48
N GLN A 215 -36.65 -18.80 16.18
CA GLN A 215 -35.58 -18.17 16.99
C GLN A 215 -35.80 -16.69 17.33
N GLY A 216 -36.74 -15.98 16.68
CA GLY A 216 -37.01 -14.57 16.97
C GLY A 216 -35.81 -13.63 16.74
N ARG A 217 -34.75 -14.08 16.06
CA ARG A 217 -33.52 -13.31 15.84
C ARG A 217 -33.64 -12.39 14.63
N ARG A 218 -33.03 -11.21 14.75
CA ARG A 218 -32.98 -10.19 13.70
C ARG A 218 -32.01 -10.63 12.60
N ILE A 219 -32.35 -10.35 11.34
CA ILE A 219 -31.56 -10.65 10.12
C ILE A 219 -30.09 -10.28 10.20
N LEU A 220 -29.79 -9.16 10.85
CA LEU A 220 -28.43 -8.69 11.01
C LEU A 220 -27.57 -9.65 11.85
N CYS A 221 -28.17 -10.54 12.65
CA CYS A 221 -27.47 -11.56 13.44
C CYS A 221 -26.76 -12.64 12.60
N ASP A 222 -27.16 -12.82 11.35
CA ASP A 222 -26.57 -13.84 10.46
C ASP A 222 -25.29 -13.35 9.76
N ILE A 223 -24.94 -12.06 9.93
CA ILE A 223 -23.74 -11.47 9.36
C ILE A 223 -22.54 -11.79 10.26
N ASN A 224 -21.50 -12.38 9.68
CA ASN A 224 -20.24 -12.61 10.38
C ASN A 224 -19.46 -11.29 10.56
N PHE A 225 -19.84 -10.51 11.58
CA PHE A 225 -19.19 -9.25 11.94
C PHE A 225 -17.74 -9.42 12.39
N GLN A 226 -17.36 -10.60 12.87
CA GLN A 226 -16.00 -10.86 13.36
C GLN A 226 -14.97 -10.74 12.24
N GLN A 227 -15.22 -11.39 11.09
CA GLN A 227 -14.29 -11.33 9.95
C GLN A 227 -14.07 -9.89 9.45
N PHE A 228 -15.13 -9.08 9.41
CA PHE A 228 -15.01 -7.68 9.05
C PHE A 228 -14.25 -6.88 10.10
N THR A 229 -14.52 -7.11 11.38
CA THR A 229 -13.84 -6.40 12.47
C THR A 229 -12.34 -6.65 12.41
N GLU A 230 -11.94 -7.92 12.26
CA GLU A 230 -10.54 -8.32 12.09
C GLU A 230 -9.90 -7.68 10.85
N TRP A 231 -10.59 -7.65 9.71
CA TRP A 231 -10.13 -6.97 8.51
C TRP A 231 -9.96 -5.46 8.72
N SER A 232 -10.95 -4.80 9.33
CA SER A 232 -10.90 -3.37 9.60
C SER A 232 -9.76 -3.00 10.56
N ALA A 233 -9.49 -3.85 11.56
CA ALA A 233 -8.37 -3.66 12.48
C ALA A 233 -7.02 -3.76 11.76
N ARG A 234 -6.88 -4.71 10.82
CA ARG A 234 -5.67 -4.80 9.96
C ARG A 234 -5.49 -3.55 9.12
N LEU A 235 -6.56 -3.05 8.48
CA LEU A 235 -6.50 -1.82 7.69
C LEU A 235 -6.06 -0.60 8.52
N VAL A 236 -6.64 -0.42 9.71
CA VAL A 236 -6.30 0.68 10.61
C VAL A 236 -4.85 0.56 11.07
N SER A 237 -4.39 -0.65 11.40
CA SER A 237 -3.00 -0.91 11.79
C SER A 237 -2.00 -0.53 10.69
N VAL A 238 -2.24 -0.99 9.45
CA VAL A 238 -1.40 -0.65 8.29
C VAL A 238 -1.40 0.85 8.04
N LEU A 239 -2.58 1.48 8.08
CA LEU A 239 -2.71 2.92 7.87
C LEU A 239 -1.99 3.73 8.96
N GLY A 240 -2.09 3.30 10.22
CA GLY A 240 -1.39 3.90 11.35
C GLY A 240 0.13 3.87 11.17
N ALA A 241 0.70 2.70 10.91
CA ALA A 241 2.14 2.53 10.67
C ALA A 241 2.62 3.36 9.46
N THR A 242 1.84 3.36 8.38
CA THR A 242 2.11 4.16 7.17
C THR A 242 2.13 5.65 7.49
N ILE A 243 1.15 6.14 8.25
CA ILE A 243 1.07 7.54 8.61
C ILE A 243 2.22 7.95 9.52
N GLU A 244 2.59 7.12 10.50
CA GLU A 244 3.76 7.37 11.34
C GLU A 244 5.01 7.64 10.49
N ASP A 245 5.24 6.82 9.47
CA ASP A 245 6.35 6.99 8.53
C ASP A 245 6.28 8.30 7.75
N VAL A 246 5.10 8.64 7.21
CA VAL A 246 4.88 9.93 6.54
C VAL A 246 5.13 11.08 7.50
N THR A 247 4.77 10.97 8.78
CA THR A 247 5.02 12.05 9.76
C THR A 247 6.48 12.21 10.15
N VAL A 248 7.32 11.18 9.97
CA VAL A 248 8.78 11.31 10.12
C VAL A 248 9.36 12.07 8.93
N ALA A 249 8.88 11.79 7.72
CA ALA A 249 9.34 12.45 6.50
C ALA A 249 8.78 13.87 6.32
N TYR A 250 7.52 14.11 6.73
CA TYR A 250 6.81 15.38 6.64
C TYR A 250 6.15 15.76 7.98
N PRO A 251 6.93 16.26 8.96
CA PRO A 251 6.40 16.61 10.28
C PRO A 251 5.26 17.63 10.24
N SER A 252 5.22 18.51 9.24
CA SER A 252 4.16 19.52 9.07
C SER A 252 2.76 18.92 8.80
N LYS A 253 2.67 17.69 8.30
CA LYS A 253 1.40 17.00 8.04
C LYS A 253 0.91 16.15 9.22
N ARG A 254 1.63 16.17 10.35
CA ARG A 254 1.41 15.23 11.47
C ARG A 254 -0.02 15.28 12.02
N ASP A 255 -0.56 16.46 12.26
CA ASP A 255 -1.86 16.59 12.93
C ASP A 255 -3.02 16.16 12.02
N GLU A 256 -2.97 16.55 10.75
CA GLU A 256 -3.92 16.12 9.71
C GLU A 256 -3.95 14.57 9.61
N LEU A 257 -2.78 13.95 9.45
CA LEU A 257 -2.71 12.50 9.27
C LEU A 257 -3.10 11.74 10.53
N ARG A 258 -2.70 12.21 11.72
CA ARG A 258 -3.13 11.61 13.00
C ARG A 258 -4.63 11.73 13.21
N GLN A 259 -5.24 12.83 12.79
CA GLN A 259 -6.70 12.97 12.83
C GLN A 259 -7.37 11.91 11.96
N ALA A 260 -6.85 11.64 10.78
CA ALA A 260 -7.36 10.60 9.90
C ALA A 260 -7.23 9.19 10.50
N VAL A 261 -6.11 8.86 11.17
CA VAL A 261 -5.96 7.58 11.89
C VAL A 261 -6.99 7.45 13.00
N ARG A 262 -7.12 8.47 13.86
CA ARG A 262 -8.10 8.48 14.96
C ARG A 262 -9.52 8.29 14.45
N GLU A 263 -9.83 8.89 13.31
CA GLU A 263 -11.15 8.77 12.71
C GLU A 263 -11.40 7.37 12.15
N SER A 264 -10.40 6.75 11.52
CA SER A 264 -10.45 5.35 11.08
C SER A 264 -10.58 4.37 12.25
N GLU A 265 -9.86 4.60 13.36
CA GLU A 265 -10.02 3.82 14.61
C GLU A 265 -11.41 3.98 15.21
N ARG A 266 -11.92 5.22 15.27
CA ARG A 266 -13.27 5.53 15.76
C ARG A 266 -14.31 4.77 14.95
N ILE A 267 -14.17 4.80 13.63
CA ILE A 267 -14.99 4.08 12.66
C ILE A 267 -14.94 2.56 12.90
N SER A 268 -13.76 1.97 13.05
CA SER A 268 -13.59 0.54 13.30
C SER A 268 -14.23 0.11 14.63
N ARG A 269 -14.01 0.86 15.72
CA ARG A 269 -14.66 0.61 17.03
C ARG A 269 -16.19 0.73 16.96
N GLN A 270 -16.68 1.72 16.24
CA GLN A 270 -18.11 1.91 16.06
C GLN A 270 -18.75 0.74 15.30
N PHE A 271 -18.05 0.16 14.34
CA PHE A 271 -18.49 -1.04 13.65
C PHE A 271 -18.54 -2.27 14.58
N GLU A 272 -17.49 -2.48 15.38
CA GLU A 272 -17.48 -3.57 16.38
C GLU A 272 -18.67 -3.46 17.34
N ASN A 273 -18.96 -2.25 17.81
CA ASN A 273 -20.10 -1.96 18.66
C ASN A 273 -21.44 -2.19 17.94
N ALA A 274 -21.55 -1.82 16.66
CA ALA A 274 -22.73 -2.10 15.85
C ALA A 274 -22.99 -3.61 15.74
N GLY A 275 -21.96 -4.41 15.45
CA GLY A 275 -22.07 -5.86 15.40
C GLY A 275 -22.51 -6.47 16.74
N ARG A 276 -21.98 -5.97 17.86
CA ARG A 276 -22.36 -6.45 19.22
C ARG A 276 -23.78 -6.07 19.62
N THR A 277 -24.24 -4.86 19.29
CA THR A 277 -25.56 -4.34 19.69
C THR A 277 -26.68 -4.88 18.83
N THR A 278 -26.40 -5.19 17.58
CA THR A 278 -27.42 -5.62 16.61
C THR A 278 -27.82 -7.09 16.82
N CYS A 279 -26.95 -7.87 17.47
CA CYS A 279 -27.15 -9.29 17.75
C CYS A 279 -27.58 -9.62 19.20
N ARG A 280 -27.76 -8.60 20.05
CA ARG A 280 -28.30 -8.72 21.41
C ARG A 280 -29.78 -8.36 21.42
#